data_AF-A0A8T2U0P6-F1
#
_entry.id   AF-A0A8T2U0P6-F1
#
_cell.length_a   1.000
_cell.length_b   1.000
_cell.length_c   1.000
_cell.angle_alpha   90.00
_cell.angle_beta   90.00
_cell.angle_gamma   90.00
#
_symmetry.space_group_name_H-M   'P 1'
#
loop_
_entity.id
_entity.type
_entity.pdbx_description
1 polymer ?
#
loop_
_entity_poly.entity_id
_entity_poly.type
_entity_poly.pdbx_seq_one_letter_code
_entity_poly.pdbx_strand_id
1 'polypeptide(L)'
;MHDPPKFPISSSSMSSCTASFCSTDMEEERYASKKRVTSDAQHDLRTDHTSVEKQSEEMENFGGFYPAARPPFTLAQLKDAIPKHCFHKNTGVSLLFFFKDVCMVAFLMSLASLLDTYTPLHYPLYWLLQGMLLFSTFLIGHDCGHGSFSDNMFVNHLVGHLAHTFVLVPYHGWRISHINHHQNHGHADKDEAWHPITEKLYRSMSHRQKLFRYSPLALLSFPIYLWTRTPGKTGSHFHPNSPLFKRIERKDVMISTACWVAMLLILLALCWLFGATWIVKLYLLPYLVSVAWLGGVTYLQHHGYKHKIPWYRGKEWSYIRGGLSTVDRDLGAVNGLMHSIGTHVVHHLFPQIPHYHLVEATKAIEPILGNYYREPEKSGALPLHLLRTLVTSLQEDHYVDDEGNVVFYKSGKS
;
A
#
# COMPACT_ATOMS: atom_id res chain seq x y z
N MET A 1 39.04 -39.84 56.37
CA MET A 1 39.73 -39.99 55.07
C MET A 1 38.74 -40.67 54.14
N HIS A 2 37.85 -39.91 53.50
CA HIS A 2 38.00 -39.18 52.22
C HIS A 2 37.28 -39.98 51.13
N ASP A 3 36.06 -39.57 50.81
CA ASP A 3 35.46 -39.72 49.49
C ASP A 3 34.53 -38.52 49.20
N PRO A 4 34.50 -38.00 47.95
CA PRO A 4 33.88 -36.71 47.58
C PRO A 4 32.41 -36.86 47.10
N PRO A 5 31.66 -35.76 46.89
CA PRO A 5 30.19 -35.80 46.83
C PRO A 5 29.64 -36.17 45.44
N LYS A 6 28.54 -36.94 45.44
CA LYS A 6 27.69 -37.18 44.27
C LYS A 6 26.47 -36.25 44.32
N PHE A 7 26.28 -35.45 43.26
CA PHE A 7 25.06 -34.68 43.01
C PHE A 7 23.91 -35.60 42.58
N PRO A 8 22.67 -35.41 43.08
CA PRO A 8 21.50 -36.07 42.54
C PRO A 8 20.91 -35.28 41.36
N ILE A 9 20.65 -36.00 40.28
CA ILE A 9 19.82 -35.59 39.15
C ILE A 9 18.38 -35.48 39.67
N SER A 10 17.75 -34.30 39.53
CA SER A 10 16.31 -34.15 39.73
C SER A 10 15.63 -33.76 38.42
N SER A 11 14.61 -34.53 38.09
CA SER A 11 13.67 -34.37 36.99
C SER A 11 12.79 -33.14 37.19
N SER A 12 12.82 -32.19 36.25
CA SER A 12 11.84 -31.10 36.18
C SER A 12 10.78 -31.43 35.12
N SER A 13 9.54 -31.50 35.59
CA SER A 13 8.29 -31.59 34.84
C SER A 13 8.18 -30.54 33.72
N MET A 14 7.84 -30.96 32.51
CA MET A 14 7.27 -30.07 31.49
C MET A 14 5.81 -29.76 31.88
N SER A 15 5.53 -28.50 32.21
CA SER A 15 4.18 -27.96 32.25
C SER A 15 3.94 -27.13 30.99
N SER A 16 2.78 -27.36 30.38
CA SER A 16 2.29 -26.71 29.17
C SER A 16 2.22 -25.18 29.30
N CYS A 17 2.58 -24.46 28.24
CA CYS A 17 2.25 -23.04 28.09
C CYS A 17 1.32 -22.88 26.89
N THR A 18 0.03 -22.69 27.19
CA THR A 18 -1.07 -22.55 26.24
C THR A 18 -1.12 -21.14 25.64
N ALA A 19 -1.48 -21.09 24.35
CA ALA A 19 -1.68 -19.91 23.52
C ALA A 19 -2.89 -19.04 23.94
N SER A 20 -2.78 -18.35 25.08
CA SER A 20 -3.85 -17.46 25.58
C SER A 20 -3.45 -15.98 25.71
N PHE A 21 -2.18 -15.63 25.50
CA PHE A 21 -1.67 -14.28 25.77
C PHE A 21 -1.69 -13.33 24.56
N CYS A 22 -2.06 -13.81 23.36
CA CYS A 22 -2.06 -12.98 22.15
C CYS A 22 -3.48 -12.53 21.71
N SER A 23 -4.54 -13.09 22.30
CA SER A 23 -5.92 -12.75 21.94
C SER A 23 -6.47 -11.56 22.71
N THR A 24 -6.05 -11.36 23.97
CA THR A 24 -6.54 -10.30 24.85
C THR A 24 -6.09 -8.91 24.38
N ASP A 25 -4.86 -8.79 23.89
CA ASP A 25 -4.27 -7.50 23.48
C ASP A 25 -4.87 -7.01 22.14
N MET A 26 -5.24 -7.94 21.25
CA MET A 26 -5.98 -7.59 20.03
C MET A 26 -7.42 -7.18 20.32
N GLU A 27 -8.07 -7.75 21.35
CA GLU A 27 -9.42 -7.33 21.75
C GLU A 27 -9.43 -5.93 22.39
N GLU A 28 -8.39 -5.56 23.16
CA GLU A 28 -8.23 -4.19 23.68
C GLU A 28 -7.97 -3.17 22.56
N GLU A 29 -7.14 -3.49 21.56
CA GLU A 29 -6.97 -2.63 20.38
C GLU A 29 -8.25 -2.53 19.53
N ARG A 30 -9.02 -3.63 19.41
CA ARG A 30 -10.35 -3.63 18.77
C ARG A 30 -11.33 -2.74 19.54
N TYR A 31 -11.29 -2.77 20.86
CA TYR A 31 -12.17 -1.96 21.72
C TYR A 31 -11.80 -0.47 21.68
N ALA A 32 -10.50 -0.13 21.67
CA ALA A 32 -10.02 1.24 21.52
C ALA A 32 -10.30 1.82 20.11
N SER A 33 -10.15 1.00 19.07
CA SER A 33 -10.55 1.34 17.69
C SER A 33 -12.07 1.57 17.59
N LYS A 34 -12.87 0.68 18.21
CA LYS A 34 -14.34 0.78 18.22
C LYS A 34 -14.83 2.03 18.97
N LYS A 35 -14.22 2.38 20.11
CA LYS A 35 -14.53 3.63 20.85
C LYS A 35 -14.24 4.88 20.04
N ARG A 36 -13.13 4.90 19.28
CA ARG A 36 -12.73 6.03 18.42
C ARG A 36 -13.65 6.18 17.20
N VAL A 37 -14.11 5.06 16.63
CA VAL A 37 -15.09 5.07 15.51
C VAL A 37 -16.49 5.51 15.99
N THR A 38 -16.90 5.16 17.22
CA THR A 38 -18.23 5.53 17.74
C THR A 38 -18.34 6.98 18.21
N SER A 39 -17.25 7.62 18.68
CA SER A 39 -17.32 9.02 19.12
C SER A 39 -17.48 10.01 17.97
N ASP A 40 -16.96 9.67 16.79
CA ASP A 40 -16.99 10.54 15.61
C ASP A 40 -18.35 10.51 14.88
N ALA A 41 -19.24 9.57 15.24
CA ALA A 41 -20.53 9.38 14.59
C ALA A 41 -21.65 10.32 15.07
N GLN A 42 -21.44 11.09 16.14
CA GLN A 42 -22.56 11.71 16.88
C GLN A 42 -22.48 13.22 17.10
N HIS A 43 -21.51 13.90 16.48
CA HIS A 43 -21.40 15.35 16.53
C HIS A 43 -21.21 15.87 15.11
N ASP A 44 -22.25 16.45 14.51
CA ASP A 44 -22.14 17.63 13.62
C ASP A 44 -23.38 17.84 12.75
N LEU A 45 -24.28 18.70 13.22
CA LEU A 45 -25.15 19.51 12.36
C LEU A 45 -25.33 20.89 13.01
N ARG A 46 -24.38 21.79 12.80
CA ARG A 46 -24.60 23.23 12.95
C ARG A 46 -23.67 23.98 11.99
N THR A 47 -24.23 24.42 10.87
CA THR A 47 -23.53 25.18 9.82
C THR A 47 -23.55 26.68 10.15
N ASP A 48 -22.40 27.33 10.01
CA ASP A 48 -22.20 28.78 10.20
C ASP A 48 -22.32 29.50 8.84
N HIS A 49 -22.91 30.69 8.78
CA HIS A 49 -23.27 31.38 7.54
C HIS A 49 -22.07 31.74 6.65
N THR A 50 -20.89 31.97 7.24
CA THR A 50 -19.62 32.21 6.52
C THR A 50 -19.09 30.98 5.76
N SER A 51 -19.52 29.77 6.14
CA SER A 51 -19.13 28.54 5.45
C SER A 51 -19.89 28.32 4.14
N VAL A 52 -21.09 28.92 4.01
CA VAL A 52 -21.98 28.70 2.87
C VAL A 52 -21.53 29.50 1.64
N GLU A 53 -21.14 30.76 1.82
CA GLU A 53 -20.63 31.61 0.72
C GLU A 53 -19.32 31.06 0.14
N LYS A 54 -18.41 30.62 1.03
CA LYS A 54 -17.15 29.99 0.62
C LYS A 54 -17.38 28.66 -0.11
N GLN A 55 -18.35 27.86 0.31
CA GLN A 55 -18.74 26.64 -0.39
C GLN A 55 -19.38 26.93 -1.76
N SER A 56 -20.18 27.98 -1.91
CA SER A 56 -20.75 28.35 -3.21
C SER A 56 -19.69 28.77 -4.22
N GLU A 57 -18.71 29.60 -3.82
CA GLU A 57 -17.58 29.97 -4.69
C GLU A 57 -16.70 28.76 -5.05
N GLU A 58 -16.45 27.88 -4.08
CA GLU A 58 -15.70 26.64 -4.35
C GLU A 58 -16.49 25.68 -5.26
N MET A 59 -17.81 25.56 -5.10
CA MET A 59 -18.66 24.75 -5.98
C MET A 59 -18.67 25.25 -7.43
N GLU A 60 -18.72 26.58 -7.66
CA GLU A 60 -18.59 27.15 -9.00
C GLU A 60 -17.23 26.81 -9.62
N ASN A 61 -16.14 26.89 -8.85
CA ASN A 61 -14.79 26.54 -9.29
C ASN A 61 -14.62 25.04 -9.64
N PHE A 62 -15.47 24.16 -9.13
CA PHE A 62 -15.44 22.71 -9.40
C PHE A 62 -16.58 22.21 -10.30
N GLY A 63 -17.26 23.10 -11.02
CA GLY A 63 -18.30 22.70 -11.97
C GLY A 63 -19.55 22.11 -11.31
N GLY A 64 -19.92 22.63 -10.12
CA GLY A 64 -21.17 22.30 -9.43
C GLY A 64 -21.05 21.28 -8.30
N PHE A 65 -19.88 20.69 -8.05
CA PHE A 65 -19.65 19.81 -6.91
C PHE A 65 -18.31 20.09 -6.23
N TYR A 66 -18.33 20.44 -4.95
CA TYR A 66 -17.11 20.63 -4.16
C TYR A 66 -16.63 19.29 -3.57
N PRO A 67 -15.48 18.73 -4.03
CA PRO A 67 -15.03 17.40 -3.63
C PRO A 67 -14.64 17.28 -2.15
N ALA A 68 -14.42 18.41 -1.47
CA ALA A 68 -14.14 18.42 -0.04
C ALA A 68 -15.37 18.56 0.85
N ALA A 69 -16.57 18.67 0.27
CA ALA A 69 -17.82 18.66 1.03
C ALA A 69 -17.92 17.37 1.88
N ARG A 70 -18.67 17.45 2.98
CA ARG A 70 -18.88 16.27 3.82
C ARG A 70 -19.85 15.32 3.13
N PRO A 71 -19.53 14.01 3.03
CA PRO A 71 -20.41 13.07 2.37
C PRO A 71 -21.74 12.96 3.12
N PRO A 72 -22.89 12.88 2.40
CA PRO A 72 -24.21 12.72 3.00
C PRO A 72 -24.49 11.26 3.45
N PHE A 73 -23.44 10.44 3.55
CA PHE A 73 -23.50 9.03 3.90
C PHE A 73 -22.39 8.67 4.88
N THR A 74 -22.61 7.61 5.65
CA THR A 74 -21.70 7.10 6.68
C THR A 74 -20.96 5.86 6.19
N LEU A 75 -19.83 5.53 6.85
CA LEU A 75 -19.10 4.29 6.58
C LEU A 75 -19.97 3.04 6.83
N ALA A 76 -20.90 3.11 7.79
CA ALA A 76 -21.84 2.03 8.08
C ALA A 76 -22.80 1.78 6.91
N GLN A 77 -23.37 2.83 6.33
CA GLN A 77 -24.24 2.71 5.16
C GLN A 77 -23.50 2.10 3.95
N LEU A 78 -22.24 2.48 3.73
CA LEU A 78 -21.43 1.86 2.68
C LEU A 78 -21.17 0.38 2.98
N LYS A 79 -20.86 0.04 4.23
CA LYS A 79 -20.63 -1.34 4.64
C LYS A 79 -21.87 -2.21 4.48
N ASP A 80 -23.05 -1.69 4.82
CA ASP A 80 -24.32 -2.41 4.75
C ASP A 80 -24.76 -2.69 3.31
N ALA A 81 -24.32 -1.86 2.36
CA ALA A 81 -24.56 -2.07 0.93
C ALA A 81 -23.68 -3.18 0.33
N ILE A 82 -22.50 -3.43 0.90
CA ILE A 82 -21.58 -4.46 0.39
C ILE A 82 -22.12 -5.85 0.74
N PRO A 83 -22.20 -6.79 -0.23
CA PRO A 83 -22.59 -8.17 0.03
C PRO A 83 -21.74 -8.81 1.14
N LYS A 84 -22.38 -9.47 2.10
CA LYS A 84 -21.70 -10.00 3.29
C LYS A 84 -20.57 -10.97 2.96
N HIS A 85 -20.72 -11.75 1.88
CA HIS A 85 -19.69 -12.71 1.45
C HIS A 85 -18.41 -12.02 0.97
N CYS A 86 -18.45 -10.75 0.54
CA CYS A 86 -17.24 -10.01 0.18
C CYS A 86 -16.28 -9.84 1.37
N PHE A 87 -16.76 -9.94 2.60
CA PHE A 87 -15.92 -9.89 3.81
C PHE A 87 -15.41 -11.28 4.24
N HIS A 88 -15.83 -12.36 3.59
CA HIS A 88 -15.41 -13.72 3.93
C HIS A 88 -14.06 -14.04 3.29
N LYS A 89 -13.08 -14.40 4.12
CA LYS A 89 -11.72 -14.70 3.67
C LYS A 89 -11.60 -16.20 3.41
N ASN A 90 -11.43 -16.58 2.15
CA ASN A 90 -11.20 -17.97 1.79
C ASN A 90 -9.69 -18.24 1.61
N THR A 91 -9.09 -18.87 2.62
CA THR A 91 -7.64 -19.20 2.61
C THR A 91 -7.25 -20.08 1.41
N GLY A 92 -8.12 -21.01 1.00
CA GLY A 92 -7.84 -21.89 -0.15
C GLY A 92 -7.80 -21.13 -1.48
N VAL A 93 -8.75 -20.21 -1.67
CA VAL A 93 -8.77 -19.32 -2.85
C VAL A 93 -7.54 -18.41 -2.84
N SER A 94 -7.21 -17.79 -1.71
CA SER A 94 -6.04 -16.93 -1.59
C SER A 94 -4.73 -17.68 -1.88
N LEU A 95 -4.59 -18.93 -1.39
CA LEU A 95 -3.46 -19.79 -1.70
C LEU A 95 -3.40 -20.16 -3.19
N LEU A 96 -4.54 -20.39 -3.85
CA LEU A 96 -4.58 -20.62 -5.30
C LEU A 96 -4.00 -19.42 -6.07
N PHE A 97 -4.35 -18.19 -5.69
CA PHE A 97 -3.76 -16.99 -6.28
C PHE A 97 -2.26 -16.88 -6.02
N PHE A 98 -1.80 -17.15 -4.79
CA PHE A 98 -0.38 -17.18 -4.46
C PHE A 98 0.40 -18.19 -5.31
N PHE A 99 -0.06 -19.44 -5.39
CA PHE A 99 0.62 -20.48 -6.16
C PHE A 99 0.54 -20.21 -7.67
N LYS A 100 -0.58 -19.68 -8.17
CA LYS A 100 -0.70 -19.22 -9.57
C LYS A 100 0.40 -18.22 -9.89
N ASP A 101 0.56 -17.18 -9.07
CA ASP A 101 1.58 -16.14 -9.30
C ASP A 101 2.99 -16.72 -9.25
N VAL A 102 3.31 -17.56 -8.25
CA VAL A 102 4.61 -18.24 -8.14
C VAL A 102 4.90 -19.11 -9.37
N CYS A 103 3.92 -19.90 -9.81
CA CYS A 103 4.06 -20.74 -11.00
C CYS A 103 4.28 -19.91 -12.26
N MET A 104 3.57 -18.80 -12.44
CA MET A 104 3.74 -17.92 -13.60
C MET A 104 5.12 -17.24 -13.59
N VAL A 105 5.58 -16.76 -12.42
CA VAL A 105 6.92 -16.18 -12.22
C VAL A 105 8.01 -17.20 -12.57
N ALA A 106 7.89 -18.43 -12.06
CA ALA A 106 8.85 -19.49 -12.32
C ALA A 106 8.83 -19.94 -13.79
N PHE A 107 7.64 -20.05 -14.38
CA PHE A 107 7.47 -20.43 -15.78
C PHE A 107 8.11 -19.41 -16.72
N LEU A 108 7.82 -18.12 -16.58
CA LEU A 108 8.39 -17.08 -17.45
C LEU A 108 9.92 -16.96 -17.28
N MET A 109 10.43 -17.02 -16.05
CA MET A 109 11.88 -17.02 -15.81
C MET A 109 12.57 -18.25 -16.45
N SER A 110 11.96 -19.43 -16.34
CA SER A 110 12.47 -20.65 -16.97
C SER A 110 12.44 -20.56 -18.49
N LEU A 111 11.32 -20.09 -19.06
CA LEU A 111 11.18 -19.90 -20.50
C LEU A 111 12.19 -18.89 -21.04
N ALA A 112 12.38 -17.76 -20.36
CA ALA A 112 13.37 -16.75 -20.76
C ALA A 112 14.80 -17.30 -20.72
N SER A 113 15.12 -18.15 -19.74
CA SER A 113 16.42 -18.83 -19.64
C SER A 113 16.64 -19.82 -20.78
N LEU A 114 15.61 -20.60 -21.15
CA LEU A 114 15.68 -21.54 -22.29
C LEU A 114 15.86 -20.79 -23.62
N LEU A 115 15.19 -19.65 -23.78
CA LEU A 115 15.26 -18.83 -24.98
C LEU A 115 16.58 -18.03 -25.11
N ASP A 116 17.31 -17.80 -24.01
CA ASP A 116 18.60 -17.09 -24.01
C ASP A 116 19.65 -17.76 -24.92
N THR A 117 19.53 -19.07 -25.13
CA THR A 117 20.39 -19.84 -26.04
C THR A 117 20.17 -19.49 -27.52
N TYR A 118 19.00 -18.97 -27.89
CA TYR A 118 18.61 -18.74 -29.28
C TYR A 118 18.66 -17.27 -29.71
N THR A 119 18.17 -16.34 -28.88
CA THR A 119 18.17 -14.90 -29.19
C THR A 119 17.98 -14.05 -27.93
N PRO A 120 18.61 -12.87 -27.79
CA PRO A 120 18.36 -11.96 -26.68
C PRO A 120 17.16 -11.02 -26.89
N LEU A 121 16.45 -11.08 -28.02
CA LEU A 121 15.40 -10.11 -28.36
C LEU A 121 14.11 -10.26 -27.53
N HIS A 122 13.91 -11.38 -26.83
CA HIS A 122 12.74 -11.60 -25.96
C HIS A 122 12.80 -10.84 -24.63
N TYR A 123 13.98 -10.38 -24.21
CA TYR A 123 14.19 -9.83 -22.88
C TYR A 123 13.31 -8.61 -22.53
N PRO A 124 13.12 -7.60 -23.39
CA PRO A 124 12.25 -6.48 -23.06
C PRO A 124 10.80 -6.89 -22.75
N LEU A 125 10.25 -7.83 -23.53
CA LEU A 125 8.92 -8.38 -23.29
C LEU A 125 8.89 -9.21 -22.01
N TYR A 126 9.92 -10.04 -21.79
CA TYR A 126 10.07 -10.78 -20.54
C TYR A 126 10.14 -9.85 -19.32
N TRP A 127 10.95 -8.78 -19.35
CA TRP A 127 11.07 -7.83 -18.23
C TRP A 127 9.74 -7.18 -17.90
N LEU A 128 8.97 -6.80 -18.92
CA LEU A 128 7.65 -6.22 -18.74
C LEU A 128 6.69 -7.20 -18.05
N LEU A 129 6.54 -8.42 -18.61
CA LEU A 129 5.61 -9.42 -18.10
C LEU A 129 6.03 -9.95 -16.72
N GLN A 130 7.31 -10.28 -16.55
CA GLN A 130 7.86 -10.74 -15.29
C GLN A 130 7.71 -9.66 -14.21
N GLY A 131 7.97 -8.38 -14.54
CA GLY A 131 7.77 -7.27 -13.61
C GLY A 131 6.31 -7.11 -13.17
N MET A 132 5.34 -7.32 -14.06
CA MET A 132 3.91 -7.33 -13.69
C MET A 132 3.59 -8.47 -12.71
N LEU A 133 4.16 -9.66 -12.91
CA LEU A 133 3.96 -10.81 -12.02
C LEU A 133 4.65 -10.63 -10.65
N LEU A 134 5.84 -10.03 -10.63
CA LEU A 134 6.49 -9.66 -9.37
C LEU A 134 5.68 -8.60 -8.61
N PHE A 135 5.08 -7.63 -9.32
CA PHE A 135 4.12 -6.71 -8.70
C PHE A 135 2.86 -7.43 -8.19
N SER A 136 2.34 -8.41 -8.93
CA SER A 136 1.22 -9.26 -8.48
C SER A 136 1.59 -10.05 -7.20
N THR A 137 2.83 -10.54 -7.12
CA THR A 137 3.37 -11.17 -5.90
C THR A 137 3.43 -10.18 -4.73
N PHE A 138 3.83 -8.92 -4.96
CA PHE A 138 3.77 -7.88 -3.94
C PHE A 138 2.35 -7.68 -3.40
N LEU A 139 1.34 -7.69 -4.27
CA LEU A 139 -0.06 -7.51 -3.92
C LEU A 139 -0.61 -8.68 -3.07
N ILE A 140 -0.12 -9.90 -3.26
CA ILE A 140 -0.43 -11.03 -2.36
C ILE A 140 0.09 -10.76 -0.95
N GLY A 141 1.33 -10.28 -0.83
CA GLY A 141 1.89 -9.91 0.48
C GLY A 141 1.18 -8.69 1.09
N HIS A 142 0.63 -7.79 0.27
CA HIS A 142 -0.21 -6.68 0.71
C HIS A 142 -1.54 -7.17 1.33
N ASP A 143 -2.24 -8.10 0.69
CA ASP A 143 -3.45 -8.73 1.26
C ASP A 143 -3.15 -9.46 2.57
N CYS A 144 -2.01 -10.15 2.63
CA CYS A 144 -1.50 -10.73 3.87
C CYS A 144 -1.24 -9.64 4.93
N GLY A 145 -0.74 -8.47 4.52
CA GLY A 145 -0.50 -7.33 5.40
C GLY A 145 -1.76 -6.79 6.06
N HIS A 146 -2.85 -6.72 5.28
CA HIS A 146 -4.19 -6.35 5.77
C HIS A 146 -4.87 -7.46 6.57
N GLY A 147 -4.38 -8.70 6.45
CA GLY A 147 -5.05 -9.87 6.98
C GLY A 147 -6.28 -10.26 6.15
N SER A 148 -6.44 -9.76 4.92
CA SER A 148 -7.54 -10.12 4.01
C SER A 148 -7.28 -11.46 3.30
N PHE A 149 -6.04 -11.94 3.29
CA PHE A 149 -5.67 -13.22 2.66
C PHE A 149 -6.25 -14.44 3.41
N SER A 150 -6.25 -14.43 4.75
CA SER A 150 -6.76 -15.54 5.59
C SER A 150 -7.27 -15.02 6.94
N ASP A 151 -8.22 -15.73 7.57
CA ASP A 151 -8.56 -15.48 8.98
C ASP A 151 -7.45 -15.92 9.95
N ASN A 152 -6.51 -16.75 9.51
CA ASN A 152 -5.37 -17.18 10.31
C ASN A 152 -4.18 -16.23 10.12
N MET A 153 -3.86 -15.44 11.14
CA MET A 153 -2.77 -14.46 11.08
C MET A 153 -1.39 -15.09 10.85
N PHE A 154 -1.15 -16.33 11.32
CA PHE A 154 0.09 -17.03 11.04
C PHE A 154 0.26 -17.31 9.54
N VAL A 155 -0.81 -17.74 8.87
CA VAL A 155 -0.79 -17.97 7.41
C VAL A 155 -0.50 -16.67 6.67
N ASN A 156 -1.15 -15.56 7.07
CA ASN A 156 -0.87 -14.25 6.51
C ASN A 156 0.60 -13.87 6.68
N HIS A 157 1.18 -14.01 7.87
CA HIS A 157 2.57 -13.65 8.08
C HIS A 157 3.53 -14.56 7.32
N LEU A 158 3.27 -15.86 7.25
CA LEU A 158 4.11 -16.79 6.49
C LEU A 158 4.10 -16.47 4.99
N VAL A 159 2.91 -16.40 4.37
CA VAL A 159 2.78 -16.10 2.93
C VAL A 159 3.25 -14.68 2.63
N GLY A 160 2.95 -13.73 3.50
CA GLY A 160 3.43 -12.35 3.39
C GLY A 160 4.95 -12.25 3.34
N HIS A 161 5.66 -12.96 4.22
CA HIS A 161 7.12 -13.03 4.15
C HIS A 161 7.61 -13.68 2.87
N LEU A 162 7.03 -14.82 2.45
CA LEU A 162 7.43 -15.51 1.22
C LEU A 162 7.28 -14.60 0.00
N ALA A 163 6.15 -13.91 -0.11
CA ALA A 163 5.85 -13.00 -1.21
C ALA A 163 6.75 -11.76 -1.21
N HIS A 164 6.80 -11.01 -0.10
CA HIS A 164 7.53 -9.73 -0.02
C HIS A 164 9.04 -9.89 -0.02
N THR A 165 9.57 -10.92 0.65
CA THR A 165 11.02 -11.19 0.66
C THR A 165 11.52 -11.42 -0.76
N PHE A 166 10.78 -12.17 -1.57
CA PHE A 166 11.15 -12.46 -2.95
C PHE A 166 11.21 -11.22 -3.84
N VAL A 167 10.47 -10.16 -3.50
CA VAL A 167 10.49 -8.85 -4.19
C VAL A 167 11.20 -7.76 -3.37
N LEU A 168 12.12 -8.15 -2.49
CA LEU A 168 12.99 -7.25 -1.73
C LEU A 168 12.25 -6.23 -0.86
N VAL A 169 11.12 -6.62 -0.26
CA VAL A 169 10.36 -5.82 0.71
C VAL A 169 10.44 -6.44 2.10
N PRO A 170 10.81 -5.69 3.16
CA PRO A 170 10.74 -6.19 4.53
C PRO A 170 9.27 -6.24 4.98
N TYR A 171 8.65 -7.42 4.93
CA TYR A 171 7.20 -7.61 5.12
C TYR A 171 6.60 -6.83 6.30
N HIS A 172 7.04 -7.06 7.54
CA HIS A 172 6.51 -6.34 8.70
C HIS A 172 6.84 -4.86 8.69
N GLY A 173 8.06 -4.50 8.28
CA GLY A 173 8.48 -3.12 8.17
C GLY A 173 7.53 -2.31 7.28
N TRP A 174 7.26 -2.82 6.09
CA TRP A 174 6.31 -2.22 5.15
C TRP A 174 4.84 -2.38 5.61
N ARG A 175 4.44 -3.56 6.11
CA ARG A 175 3.07 -3.81 6.59
C ARG A 175 2.63 -2.80 7.65
N ILE A 176 3.50 -2.51 8.62
CA ILE A 176 3.17 -1.59 9.73
C ILE A 176 2.98 -0.17 9.20
N SER A 177 3.90 0.31 8.36
CA SER A 177 3.74 1.65 7.75
C SER A 177 2.54 1.70 6.81
N HIS A 178 2.25 0.64 6.07
CA HIS A 178 1.07 0.54 5.22
C HIS A 178 -0.23 0.53 6.03
N ILE A 179 -0.29 -0.14 7.17
CA ILE A 179 -1.43 -0.04 8.10
C ILE A 179 -1.60 1.41 8.59
N ASN A 180 -0.50 2.09 8.93
CA ASN A 180 -0.55 3.50 9.32
C ASN A 180 -1.04 4.41 8.17
N HIS A 181 -0.68 4.11 6.92
CA HIS A 181 -1.24 4.76 5.73
C HIS A 181 -2.76 4.61 5.69
N HIS A 182 -3.30 3.39 5.77
CA HIS A 182 -4.75 3.18 5.79
C HIS A 182 -5.47 3.77 7.00
N GLN A 183 -4.79 3.92 8.14
CA GLN A 183 -5.36 4.59 9.31
C GLN A 183 -5.40 6.12 9.16
N ASN A 184 -4.58 6.69 8.28
CA ASN A 184 -4.39 8.13 8.13
C ASN A 184 -4.55 8.61 6.67
N HIS A 185 -5.13 7.81 5.78
CA HIS A 185 -5.19 8.13 4.35
C HIS A 185 -5.85 9.49 4.12
N GLY A 186 -5.33 10.27 3.18
CA GLY A 186 -5.86 11.61 2.89
C GLY A 186 -5.64 12.65 4.01
N HIS A 187 -4.93 12.30 5.10
CA HIS A 187 -4.44 13.28 6.08
C HIS A 187 -3.11 13.87 5.59
N ALA A 188 -3.05 15.18 5.37
CA ALA A 188 -1.88 15.83 4.74
C ALA A 188 -0.56 15.58 5.49
N ASP A 189 -0.60 15.57 6.83
CA ASP A 189 0.62 15.44 7.65
C ASP A 189 0.92 14.00 8.15
N LYS A 190 -0.12 13.18 8.34
CA LYS A 190 0.01 11.86 8.99
C LYS A 190 0.14 10.71 8.02
N ASP A 191 -0.38 10.85 6.80
CA ASP A 191 -0.29 9.84 5.76
C ASP A 191 1.18 9.54 5.35
N GLU A 192 1.52 8.29 5.08
CA GLU A 192 2.89 7.77 5.02
C GLU A 192 3.60 7.96 3.67
N ALA A 193 2.94 7.58 2.58
CA ALA A 193 3.49 7.57 1.24
C ALA A 193 2.64 8.46 0.34
N TRP A 194 3.27 9.11 -0.64
CA TRP A 194 2.60 9.98 -1.63
C TRP A 194 1.68 11.10 -1.07
N HIS A 195 1.75 11.37 0.23
CA HIS A 195 1.07 12.50 0.85
C HIS A 195 1.64 13.83 0.37
N PRO A 196 0.85 14.91 0.33
CA PRO A 196 1.32 16.20 -0.12
C PRO A 196 2.34 16.76 0.85
N ILE A 197 3.35 17.43 0.31
CA ILE A 197 4.28 18.21 1.12
C ILE A 197 3.87 19.67 1.09
N THR A 198 4.21 20.40 2.16
CA THR A 198 3.93 21.84 2.21
C THR A 198 4.84 22.62 1.27
N GLU A 199 4.42 23.82 0.88
CA GLU A 199 5.21 24.69 0.01
C GLU A 199 6.61 24.96 0.57
N LYS A 200 6.71 25.28 1.86
CA LYS A 200 7.99 25.48 2.55
C LYS A 200 8.92 24.28 2.39
N LEU A 201 8.41 23.06 2.60
CA LEU A 201 9.20 21.84 2.44
C LEU A 201 9.61 21.65 0.98
N TYR A 202 8.69 21.80 0.03
CA TYR A 202 8.97 21.70 -1.41
C TYR A 202 10.09 22.67 -1.84
N ARG A 203 10.07 23.92 -1.38
CA ARG A 203 11.10 24.91 -1.69
C ARG A 203 12.46 24.53 -1.10
N SER A 204 12.49 23.91 0.07
CA SER A 204 13.72 23.47 0.75
C SER A 204 14.33 22.16 0.23
N MET A 205 13.58 21.38 -0.57
CA MET A 205 14.06 20.09 -1.07
C MET A 205 15.27 20.24 -2.01
N SER A 206 16.24 19.35 -1.84
CA SER A 206 17.36 19.19 -2.77
C SER A 206 16.89 18.77 -4.17
N HIS A 207 17.72 19.03 -5.18
CA HIS A 207 17.44 18.63 -6.55
C HIS A 207 17.18 17.12 -6.67
N ARG A 208 17.94 16.28 -5.94
CA ARG A 208 17.76 14.83 -5.91
C ARG A 208 16.40 14.42 -5.36
N GLN A 209 15.96 15.03 -4.27
CA GLN A 209 14.65 14.73 -3.69
C GLN A 209 13.52 15.12 -4.66
N LYS A 210 13.65 16.25 -5.36
CA LYS A 210 12.67 16.66 -6.38
C LYS A 210 12.66 15.70 -7.57
N LEU A 211 13.84 15.28 -8.03
CA LEU A 211 13.98 14.33 -9.14
C LEU A 211 13.29 12.99 -8.84
N PHE A 212 13.47 12.43 -7.65
CA PHE A 212 12.84 11.17 -7.23
C PHE A 212 11.39 11.32 -6.74
N ARG A 213 10.78 12.51 -6.87
CA ARG A 213 9.39 12.75 -6.45
C ARG A 213 8.49 13.31 -7.55
N TYR A 214 9.03 14.15 -8.43
CA TYR A 214 8.28 14.92 -9.44
C TYR A 214 8.77 14.68 -10.87
N SER A 215 9.47 13.57 -11.11
CA SER A 215 9.87 13.14 -12.45
C SER A 215 9.51 11.66 -12.64
N PRO A 216 9.63 11.09 -13.85
CA PRO A 216 9.42 9.65 -14.06
C PRO A 216 10.28 8.75 -13.15
N LEU A 217 11.40 9.25 -12.60
CA LEU A 217 12.19 8.51 -11.60
C LEU A 217 11.46 8.32 -10.26
N ALA A 218 10.37 9.05 -10.01
CA ALA A 218 9.49 8.83 -8.87
C ALA A 218 8.93 7.40 -8.83
N LEU A 219 8.76 6.76 -9.99
CA LEU A 219 8.33 5.36 -10.08
C LEU A 219 9.36 4.39 -9.47
N LEU A 220 10.64 4.79 -9.41
CA LEU A 220 11.74 4.00 -8.84
C LEU A 220 12.06 4.39 -7.39
N SER A 221 11.24 5.24 -6.76
CA SER A 221 11.50 5.77 -5.43
C SER A 221 11.22 4.78 -4.30
N PHE A 222 10.46 3.70 -4.54
CA PHE A 222 10.01 2.80 -3.47
C PHE A 222 11.16 2.17 -2.66
N PRO A 223 12.26 1.65 -3.27
CA PRO A 223 13.41 1.18 -2.50
C PRO A 223 14.03 2.30 -1.64
N ILE A 224 14.11 3.53 -2.15
CA ILE A 224 14.61 4.69 -1.38
C ILE A 224 13.67 4.97 -0.21
N TYR A 225 12.35 4.95 -0.44
CA TYR A 225 11.33 5.10 0.59
C TYR A 225 11.46 4.06 1.71
N LEU A 226 11.80 2.80 1.38
CA LEU A 226 12.03 1.77 2.39
C LEU A 226 13.18 2.15 3.34
N TRP A 227 14.25 2.78 2.82
CA TRP A 227 15.41 3.18 3.63
C TRP A 227 15.25 4.52 4.35
N THR A 228 14.59 5.50 3.72
CA THR A 228 14.61 6.90 4.21
C THR A 228 13.24 7.55 4.40
N ARG A 229 12.14 6.87 4.05
CA ARG A 229 10.78 7.43 3.93
C ARG A 229 10.69 8.60 2.94
N THR A 230 9.48 9.16 2.83
CA THR A 230 9.16 10.34 2.02
C THR A 230 9.84 11.61 2.59
N PRO A 231 10.19 12.60 1.76
CA PRO A 231 10.71 13.88 2.24
C PRO A 231 9.83 14.49 3.34
N GLY A 232 10.45 15.00 4.41
CA GLY A 232 9.75 15.54 5.58
C GLY A 232 9.48 14.51 6.70
N LYS A 233 9.69 13.21 6.43
CA LYS A 233 9.60 12.14 7.42
C LYS A 233 10.96 11.48 7.63
N THR A 234 11.16 10.87 8.80
CA THR A 234 12.40 10.18 9.18
C THR A 234 12.13 8.73 9.56
N GLY A 235 13.11 7.86 9.36
CA GLY A 235 13.03 6.44 9.72
C GLY A 235 13.29 5.51 8.53
N SER A 236 13.39 4.22 8.84
CA SER A 236 13.66 3.13 7.90
C SER A 236 12.76 1.96 8.21
N HIS A 237 12.35 1.24 7.17
CA HIS A 237 11.52 0.04 7.28
C HIS A 237 12.33 -1.18 7.73
N PHE A 238 13.67 -1.09 7.76
CA PHE A 238 14.58 -2.16 8.14
C PHE A 238 15.10 -2.03 9.58
N HIS A 239 14.97 -0.86 10.20
CA HIS A 239 15.55 -0.62 11.52
C HIS A 239 14.49 -0.78 12.62
N PRO A 240 14.64 -1.73 13.56
CA PRO A 240 13.62 -1.96 14.61
C PRO A 240 13.45 -0.75 15.55
N ASN A 241 14.46 0.11 15.66
CA ASN A 241 14.37 1.34 16.45
C ASN A 241 13.88 2.55 15.65
N SER A 242 13.44 2.35 14.40
CA SER A 242 12.86 3.40 13.56
C SER A 242 11.63 4.03 14.23
N PRO A 243 11.40 5.34 14.07
CA PRO A 243 10.20 6.02 14.57
C PRO A 243 8.89 5.53 13.93
N LEU A 244 8.97 4.66 12.92
CA LEU A 244 7.82 3.96 12.33
C LEU A 244 7.19 2.94 13.28
N PHE A 245 7.95 2.43 14.26
CA PHE A 245 7.58 1.22 14.99
C PHE A 245 7.47 1.44 16.49
N LYS A 246 6.42 0.86 17.08
CA LYS A 246 6.28 0.71 18.53
C LYS A 246 7.30 -0.32 19.04
N ARG A 247 7.58 -0.29 20.35
CA ARG A 247 8.52 -1.25 20.98
C ARG A 247 8.11 -2.71 20.79
N ILE A 248 6.80 -2.99 20.77
CA ILE A 248 6.26 -4.34 20.62
C ILE A 248 6.48 -4.91 19.20
N GLU A 249 6.53 -4.05 18.19
CA GLU A 249 6.66 -4.42 16.77
C GLU A 249 8.11 -4.69 16.35
N ARG A 250 9.09 -4.39 17.22
CA ARG A 250 10.52 -4.44 16.88
C ARG A 250 11.00 -5.82 16.48
N LYS A 251 10.49 -6.88 17.13
CA LYS A 251 10.86 -8.26 16.82
C LYS A 251 10.40 -8.65 15.42
N ASP A 252 9.19 -8.26 15.05
CA ASP A 252 8.62 -8.51 13.73
C ASP A 252 9.46 -7.84 12.63
N VAL A 253 9.87 -6.59 12.86
CA VAL A 253 10.78 -5.86 11.95
C VAL A 253 12.12 -6.59 11.82
N MET A 254 12.71 -7.05 12.93
CA MET A 254 13.97 -7.80 12.89
C MET A 254 13.85 -9.09 12.07
N ILE A 255 12.75 -9.83 12.21
CA ILE A 255 12.49 -11.05 11.43
C ILE A 255 12.40 -10.73 9.94
N SER A 256 11.60 -9.74 9.55
CA SER A 256 11.48 -9.34 8.15
C SER A 256 12.78 -8.81 7.56
N THR A 257 13.58 -8.08 8.33
CA THR A 257 14.92 -7.65 7.89
C THR A 257 15.86 -8.83 7.72
N ALA A 258 15.81 -9.84 8.59
CA ALA A 258 16.59 -11.06 8.43
C ALA A 258 16.19 -11.85 7.17
N CYS A 259 14.89 -11.98 6.89
CA CYS A 259 14.40 -12.59 5.64
C CYS A 259 14.90 -11.84 4.41
N TRP A 260 14.84 -10.50 4.44
CA TRP A 260 15.34 -9.65 3.35
C TRP A 260 16.85 -9.82 3.12
N VAL A 261 17.65 -9.85 4.19
CA VAL A 261 19.10 -10.12 4.11
C VAL A 261 19.36 -11.52 3.55
N ALA A 262 18.59 -12.52 3.97
CA ALA A 262 18.70 -13.88 3.42
C ALA A 262 18.45 -13.90 1.91
N MET A 263 17.44 -13.17 1.42
CA MET A 263 17.19 -13.04 -0.02
C MET A 263 18.35 -12.37 -0.75
N LEU A 264 18.93 -11.30 -0.19
CA LEU A 264 20.13 -10.70 -0.78
C LEU A 264 21.28 -11.68 -0.88
N LEU A 265 21.52 -12.48 0.17
CA LEU A 265 22.58 -13.49 0.16
C LEU A 265 22.31 -14.58 -0.90
N ILE A 266 21.05 -14.98 -1.09
CA ILE A 266 20.66 -15.89 -2.17
C ILE A 266 20.97 -15.26 -3.54
N LEU A 267 20.58 -14.01 -3.77
CA LEU A 267 20.86 -13.31 -5.03
C LEU A 267 22.36 -13.13 -5.28
N LEU A 268 23.15 -12.85 -4.24
CA LEU A 268 24.61 -12.76 -4.33
C LEU A 268 25.24 -14.14 -4.63
N ALA A 269 24.76 -15.21 -4.02
CA ALA A 269 25.21 -16.56 -4.31
C ALA A 269 24.89 -16.96 -5.76
N LEU A 270 23.67 -16.68 -6.23
CA LEU A 270 23.29 -16.91 -7.62
C LEU A 270 24.10 -16.04 -8.59
N CYS A 271 24.40 -14.79 -8.23
CA CYS A 271 25.29 -13.91 -9.00
C CYS A 271 26.71 -14.50 -9.12
N TRP A 272 27.23 -15.09 -8.04
CA TRP A 272 28.53 -15.75 -8.04
C TRP A 272 28.54 -17.03 -8.88
N LEU A 273 27.46 -17.83 -8.85
CA LEU A 273 27.34 -19.09 -9.58
C LEU A 273 27.08 -18.90 -11.08
N PHE A 274 26.22 -17.96 -11.46
CA PHE A 274 25.72 -17.80 -12.84
C PHE A 274 26.20 -16.51 -13.52
N GLY A 275 26.90 -15.65 -12.78
CA GLY A 275 27.40 -14.36 -13.25
C GLY A 275 26.39 -13.22 -13.12
N ALA A 276 26.91 -12.00 -13.05
CA ALA A 276 26.10 -10.79 -12.86
C ALA A 276 25.07 -10.58 -13.98
N THR A 277 25.43 -10.86 -15.23
CA THR A 277 24.54 -10.72 -16.39
C THR A 277 23.27 -11.56 -16.25
N TRP A 278 23.37 -12.76 -15.68
CA TRP A 278 22.23 -13.65 -15.47
C TRP A 278 21.23 -13.05 -14.47
N ILE A 279 21.73 -12.56 -13.33
CA ILE A 279 20.90 -11.89 -12.30
C ILE A 279 20.29 -10.59 -12.82
N VAL A 280 21.07 -9.80 -13.56
CA VAL A 280 20.59 -8.53 -14.11
C VAL A 280 19.41 -8.77 -15.05
N LYS A 281 19.57 -9.71 -16.00
CA LYS A 281 18.55 -10.01 -17.01
C LYS A 281 17.32 -10.68 -16.41
N LEU A 282 17.50 -11.67 -15.53
CA LEU A 282 16.38 -12.51 -15.10
C LEU A 282 15.67 -12.01 -13.84
N TYR A 283 16.35 -11.24 -12.99
CA TYR A 283 15.77 -10.80 -11.72
C TYR A 283 15.77 -9.27 -11.58
N LEU A 284 16.92 -8.59 -11.71
CA LEU A 284 17.03 -7.16 -11.38
C LEU A 284 16.16 -6.29 -12.30
N LEU A 285 16.22 -6.48 -13.62
CA LEU A 285 15.43 -5.68 -14.56
C LEU A 285 13.92 -5.91 -14.41
N PRO A 286 13.40 -7.15 -14.32
CA PRO A 286 12.02 -7.40 -13.92
C PRO A 286 11.63 -6.77 -12.58
N TYR A 287 12.51 -6.86 -11.57
CA TYR A 287 12.28 -6.24 -10.27
C TYR A 287 12.13 -4.73 -10.38
N LEU A 288 12.99 -4.04 -11.15
CA LEU A 288 12.87 -2.60 -11.38
C LEU A 288 11.56 -2.23 -12.10
N VAL A 289 11.09 -3.08 -13.02
CA VAL A 289 9.76 -2.93 -13.63
C VAL A 289 8.65 -3.10 -12.58
N SER A 290 8.76 -4.07 -11.66
CA SER A 290 7.78 -4.24 -10.58
C SER A 290 7.76 -3.06 -9.61
N VAL A 291 8.93 -2.49 -9.31
CA VAL A 291 9.06 -1.27 -8.52
C VAL A 291 8.37 -0.11 -9.22
N ALA A 292 8.57 0.03 -10.55
CA ALA A 292 7.91 1.06 -11.34
C ALA A 292 6.38 0.90 -11.36
N TRP A 293 5.87 -0.33 -11.45
CA TRP A 293 4.44 -0.63 -11.32
C TRP A 293 3.89 -0.23 -9.96
N LEU A 294 4.55 -0.65 -8.88
CA LEU A 294 4.18 -0.29 -7.52
C LEU A 294 4.15 1.23 -7.33
N GLY A 295 5.22 1.92 -7.71
CA GLY A 295 5.31 3.36 -7.63
C GLY A 295 4.24 4.07 -8.47
N GLY A 296 3.98 3.59 -9.68
CA GLY A 296 3.03 4.23 -10.61
C GLY A 296 1.59 4.05 -10.21
N VAL A 297 1.18 2.82 -9.87
CA VAL A 297 -0.19 2.51 -9.44
C VAL A 297 -0.51 3.28 -8.15
N THR A 298 0.35 3.19 -7.13
CA THR A 298 0.12 3.90 -5.87
C THR A 298 0.16 5.41 -6.05
N TYR A 299 1.08 5.96 -6.85
CA TYR A 299 1.10 7.40 -7.13
C TYR A 299 -0.22 7.87 -7.75
N LEU A 300 -0.68 7.18 -8.80
CA LEU A 300 -1.90 7.54 -9.53
C LEU A 300 -3.17 7.38 -8.71
N GLN A 301 -3.18 6.47 -7.74
CA GLN A 301 -4.29 6.26 -6.82
C GLN A 301 -4.43 7.38 -5.77
N HIS A 302 -3.35 8.12 -5.48
CA HIS A 302 -3.33 9.21 -4.51
C HIS A 302 -3.16 10.61 -5.14
N HIS A 303 -3.08 10.68 -6.47
CA HIS A 303 -2.99 11.94 -7.21
C HIS A 303 -4.05 12.03 -8.31
N GLY A 304 -4.58 13.23 -8.51
CA GLY A 304 -5.69 13.49 -9.40
C GLY A 304 -5.54 14.84 -10.05
N TYR A 305 -4.91 14.88 -11.23
CA TYR A 305 -4.74 16.11 -11.97
C TYR A 305 -6.08 16.66 -12.50
N LYS A 306 -6.88 15.82 -13.18
CA LYS A 306 -8.18 16.23 -13.77
C LYS A 306 -9.23 16.58 -12.71
N HIS A 307 -9.24 15.82 -11.61
CA HIS A 307 -10.14 16.01 -10.48
C HIS A 307 -9.31 16.28 -9.25
N LYS A 308 -9.25 17.54 -8.82
CA LYS A 308 -8.47 17.92 -7.64
C LYS A 308 -8.92 17.08 -6.44
N ILE A 309 -7.94 16.45 -5.81
CA ILE A 309 -8.13 15.60 -4.65
C ILE A 309 -7.93 16.46 -3.40
N PRO A 310 -8.92 16.54 -2.50
CA PRO A 310 -8.74 17.24 -1.24
C PRO A 310 -7.87 16.43 -0.28
N TRP A 311 -7.01 17.13 0.43
CA TRP A 311 -6.27 16.61 1.58
C TRP A 311 -6.67 17.37 2.82
N TYR A 312 -6.73 16.67 3.95
CA TYR A 312 -7.33 17.21 5.17
C TYR A 312 -6.31 17.31 6.32
N ARG A 313 -6.52 18.29 7.18
CA ARG A 313 -5.81 18.46 8.46
C ARG A 313 -6.80 18.64 9.60
N GLY A 314 -6.34 18.37 10.82
CA GLY A 314 -7.09 18.64 12.05
C GLY A 314 -8.48 18.04 12.04
N LYS A 315 -9.50 18.84 12.36
CA LYS A 315 -10.91 18.42 12.47
C LYS A 315 -11.60 18.17 11.13
N GLU A 316 -11.00 18.60 10.02
CA GLU A 316 -11.56 18.31 8.70
C GLU A 316 -11.25 16.88 8.26
N TRP A 317 -10.22 16.25 8.82
CA TRP A 317 -9.94 14.86 8.50
C TRP A 317 -10.92 13.92 9.18
N SER A 318 -11.45 12.96 8.42
CA SER A 318 -12.13 11.78 8.93
C SER A 318 -11.76 10.59 8.04
N TYR A 319 -11.86 9.38 8.58
CA TYR A 319 -11.51 8.14 7.86
C TYR A 319 -12.24 8.03 6.51
N ILE A 320 -13.54 8.35 6.46
CA ILE A 320 -14.32 8.28 5.22
C ILE A 320 -13.88 9.35 4.21
N ARG A 321 -13.71 10.61 4.63
CA ARG A 321 -13.27 11.70 3.73
C ARG A 321 -11.91 11.39 3.13
N GLY A 322 -10.98 10.91 3.94
CA GLY A 322 -9.67 10.50 3.44
C GLY A 322 -9.73 9.33 2.47
N GLY A 323 -10.63 8.35 2.69
CA GLY A 323 -10.82 7.23 1.76
C GLY A 323 -11.36 7.69 0.40
N LEU A 324 -12.28 8.67 0.42
CA LEU A 324 -12.83 9.33 -0.78
C LEU A 324 -11.84 10.27 -1.50
N SER A 325 -10.68 10.53 -0.89
CA SER A 325 -9.55 11.21 -1.54
C SER A 325 -8.65 10.25 -2.32
N THR A 326 -8.97 8.95 -2.36
CA THR A 326 -8.30 8.02 -3.27
C THR A 326 -9.05 7.90 -4.60
N VAL A 327 -8.38 7.37 -5.61
CA VAL A 327 -8.90 7.30 -6.98
C VAL A 327 -8.76 5.88 -7.52
N ASP A 328 -9.87 5.34 -7.99
CA ASP A 328 -9.88 4.09 -8.74
C ASP A 328 -9.18 4.29 -10.10
N ARG A 329 -8.41 3.29 -10.53
CA ARG A 329 -7.68 3.30 -11.81
C ARG A 329 -7.98 2.02 -12.56
N ASP A 330 -8.55 2.14 -13.77
CA ASP A 330 -8.75 0.99 -14.64
C ASP A 330 -7.42 0.62 -15.31
N LEU A 331 -6.84 -0.52 -14.92
CA LEU A 331 -5.60 -1.04 -15.50
C LEU A 331 -5.82 -1.87 -16.78
N GLY A 332 -7.05 -1.94 -17.30
CA GLY A 332 -7.39 -2.66 -18.53
C GLY A 332 -7.26 -4.18 -18.37
N ALA A 333 -6.69 -4.84 -19.38
CA ALA A 333 -6.57 -6.30 -19.39
C ALA A 333 -5.69 -6.86 -18.25
N VAL A 334 -4.82 -6.04 -17.65
CA VAL A 334 -3.96 -6.48 -16.55
C VAL A 334 -4.58 -6.35 -15.16
N ASN A 335 -5.80 -5.80 -15.02
CA ASN A 335 -6.49 -5.70 -13.72
C ASN A 335 -6.56 -7.05 -12.99
N GLY A 336 -6.97 -8.12 -13.69
CA GLY A 336 -7.09 -9.46 -13.09
C GLY A 336 -5.74 -10.09 -12.75
N LEU A 337 -4.68 -9.71 -13.45
CA LEU A 337 -3.32 -10.12 -13.12
C LEU A 337 -2.85 -9.43 -11.83
N MET A 338 -3.11 -8.13 -11.72
CA MET A 338 -2.75 -7.28 -10.58
C MET A 338 -3.84 -7.27 -9.50
N HIS A 339 -4.53 -8.41 -9.31
CA HIS A 339 -5.45 -8.63 -8.21
C HIS A 339 -6.45 -7.48 -8.00
N SER A 340 -7.00 -6.92 -9.08
CA SER A 340 -7.99 -5.84 -9.05
C SER A 340 -7.60 -4.62 -8.19
N ILE A 341 -6.30 -4.37 -7.97
CA ILE A 341 -5.84 -3.25 -7.12
C ILE A 341 -6.31 -1.87 -7.61
N GLY A 342 -6.72 -1.78 -8.88
CA GLY A 342 -7.35 -0.60 -9.46
C GLY A 342 -8.59 -0.09 -8.70
N THR A 343 -9.31 -0.95 -7.95
CA THR A 343 -10.45 -0.56 -7.11
C THR A 343 -9.98 -0.10 -5.72
N HIS A 344 -9.34 1.06 -5.69
CA HIS A 344 -8.61 1.57 -4.54
C HIS A 344 -9.48 2.23 -3.48
N VAL A 345 -10.60 2.85 -3.87
CA VAL A 345 -11.51 3.54 -2.92
C VAL A 345 -12.10 2.56 -1.91
N VAL A 346 -12.69 1.46 -2.38
CA VAL A 346 -13.20 0.41 -1.48
C VAL A 346 -12.08 -0.22 -0.69
N HIS A 347 -10.93 -0.46 -1.31
CA HIS A 347 -9.77 -1.01 -0.63
C HIS A 347 -9.34 -0.12 0.55
N HIS A 348 -9.37 1.20 0.40
CA HIS A 348 -9.08 2.13 1.49
C HIS A 348 -10.15 2.17 2.57
N LEU A 349 -11.43 2.12 2.20
CA LEU A 349 -12.55 2.14 3.14
C LEU A 349 -12.70 0.81 3.90
N PHE A 350 -12.36 -0.31 3.26
CA PHE A 350 -12.56 -1.66 3.78
C PHE A 350 -11.39 -2.59 3.40
N PRO A 351 -10.16 -2.34 3.91
CA PRO A 351 -8.96 -3.10 3.52
C PRO A 351 -9.00 -4.59 3.90
N GLN A 352 -9.98 -5.01 4.69
CA GLN A 352 -10.20 -6.41 5.08
C GLN A 352 -10.89 -7.25 3.99
N ILE A 353 -11.44 -6.61 2.95
CA ILE A 353 -12.04 -7.31 1.80
C ILE A 353 -10.90 -7.92 0.96
N PRO A 354 -10.93 -9.24 0.69
CA PRO A 354 -9.94 -9.86 -0.18
C PRO A 354 -10.01 -9.30 -1.60
N HIS A 355 -8.89 -9.24 -2.30
CA HIS A 355 -8.81 -8.66 -3.64
C HIS A 355 -9.85 -9.20 -4.64
N TYR A 356 -10.17 -10.50 -4.57
CA TYR A 356 -11.13 -11.16 -5.46
C TYR A 356 -12.60 -10.74 -5.24
N HIS A 357 -12.87 -9.92 -4.21
CA HIS A 357 -14.20 -9.33 -3.95
C HIS A 357 -14.24 -7.81 -4.13
N LEU A 358 -13.11 -7.14 -4.39
CA LEU A 358 -13.09 -5.67 -4.42
C LEU A 358 -13.97 -5.08 -5.52
N VAL A 359 -13.97 -5.68 -6.73
CA VAL A 359 -14.80 -5.21 -7.85
C VAL A 359 -16.29 -5.30 -7.52
N GLU A 360 -16.72 -6.38 -6.86
CA GLU A 360 -18.10 -6.56 -6.44
C GLU A 360 -18.48 -5.53 -5.37
N ALA A 361 -17.61 -5.33 -4.37
CA ALA A 361 -17.82 -4.35 -3.32
C ALA A 361 -17.85 -2.90 -3.85
N THR A 362 -17.03 -2.56 -4.85
CA THR A 362 -17.07 -1.24 -5.51
C THR A 362 -18.41 -0.99 -6.18
N LYS A 363 -18.89 -1.94 -6.98
CA LYS A 363 -20.20 -1.83 -7.64
C LYS A 363 -21.35 -1.67 -6.64
N ALA A 364 -21.24 -2.27 -5.47
CA ALA A 364 -22.27 -2.20 -4.44
C ALA A 364 -22.38 -0.80 -3.80
N ILE A 365 -21.27 -0.08 -3.65
CA ILE A 365 -21.26 1.23 -2.99
C ILE A 365 -21.30 2.42 -3.97
N GLU A 366 -20.93 2.21 -5.22
CA GLU A 366 -20.88 3.25 -6.27
C GLU A 366 -22.16 4.10 -6.34
N PRO A 367 -23.39 3.54 -6.33
CA PRO A 367 -24.61 4.33 -6.34
C PRO A 367 -24.79 5.25 -5.11
N ILE A 368 -24.21 4.88 -3.96
CA ILE A 368 -24.29 5.65 -2.72
C ILE A 368 -23.26 6.78 -2.72
N LEU A 369 -22.08 6.52 -3.30
CA LEU A 369 -21.01 7.51 -3.40
C LEU A 369 -21.41 8.72 -4.27
N GLY A 370 -22.19 8.50 -5.33
CA GLY A 370 -22.65 9.57 -6.22
C GLY A 370 -21.48 10.42 -6.74
N ASN A 371 -21.57 11.75 -6.62
CA ASN A 371 -20.53 12.68 -7.07
C ASN A 371 -19.16 12.51 -6.38
N TYR A 372 -19.10 11.80 -5.25
CA TYR A 372 -17.82 11.48 -4.59
C TYR A 372 -17.07 10.35 -5.30
N TYR A 373 -17.75 9.53 -6.11
CA TYR A 373 -17.10 8.51 -6.92
C TYR A 373 -16.57 9.10 -8.22
N ARG A 374 -15.26 8.98 -8.43
CA ARG A 374 -14.59 9.40 -9.66
C ARG A 374 -14.46 8.17 -10.55
N GLU A 375 -15.45 7.96 -11.41
CA GLU A 375 -15.44 6.79 -12.30
C GLU A 375 -14.13 6.77 -13.11
N PRO A 376 -13.39 5.65 -13.11
CA PRO A 376 -12.14 5.58 -13.84
C PRO A 376 -12.37 5.62 -15.36
N GLU A 377 -11.55 6.43 -16.05
CA GLU A 377 -11.45 6.38 -17.50
C GLU A 377 -11.09 4.96 -17.94
N LYS A 378 -11.90 4.36 -18.83
CA LYS A 378 -11.73 2.95 -19.20
C LYS A 378 -10.45 2.74 -20.00
N SER A 379 -9.73 1.68 -19.66
CA SER A 379 -8.54 1.27 -20.38
C SER A 379 -8.87 0.31 -21.52
N GLY A 380 -8.06 0.35 -22.59
CA GLY A 380 -8.01 -0.72 -23.58
C GLY A 380 -7.24 -1.92 -23.05
N ALA A 381 -6.54 -2.65 -23.92
CA ALA A 381 -5.67 -3.75 -23.50
C ALA A 381 -4.57 -3.30 -22.52
N LEU A 382 -4.02 -2.10 -22.75
CA LEU A 382 -3.02 -1.46 -21.89
C LEU A 382 -3.52 -0.09 -21.39
N PRO A 383 -3.20 0.31 -20.16
CA PRO A 383 -3.68 1.56 -19.57
C PRO A 383 -2.85 2.77 -20.00
N LEU A 384 -2.70 2.99 -21.31
CA LEU A 384 -1.83 4.05 -21.85
C LEU A 384 -2.28 5.46 -21.45
N HIS A 385 -3.57 5.67 -21.20
CA HIS A 385 -4.10 6.96 -20.76
C HIS A 385 -3.52 7.38 -19.39
N LEU A 386 -3.18 6.40 -18.53
CA LEU A 386 -2.57 6.65 -17.23
C LEU A 386 -1.16 7.25 -17.34
N LEU A 387 -0.44 7.02 -18.43
CA LEU A 387 0.86 7.66 -18.66
C LEU A 387 0.71 9.17 -18.79
N ARG A 388 -0.33 9.63 -19.51
CA ARG A 388 -0.65 11.06 -19.61
C ARG A 388 -1.02 11.62 -18.25
N THR A 389 -1.90 10.95 -17.51
CA THR A 389 -2.29 11.37 -16.15
C THR A 389 -1.09 11.45 -15.21
N LEU A 390 -0.19 10.47 -15.25
CA LEU A 390 1.02 10.42 -14.45
C LEU A 390 1.94 11.61 -14.77
N VAL A 391 2.28 11.81 -16.05
CA VAL A 391 3.18 12.89 -16.46
C VAL A 391 2.61 14.25 -16.09
N THR A 392 1.32 14.47 -16.31
CA THR A 392 0.70 15.75 -15.96
C THR A 392 0.63 15.94 -14.45
N SER A 393 0.26 14.92 -13.67
CA SER A 393 0.26 15.02 -12.21
C SER A 393 1.66 15.29 -11.65
N LEU A 394 2.70 14.61 -12.15
CA LEU A 394 4.09 14.86 -11.73
C LEU A 394 4.54 16.31 -11.99
N GLN A 395 3.92 17.00 -12.95
CA GLN A 395 4.25 18.38 -13.33
C GLN A 395 3.42 19.44 -12.60
N GLU A 396 2.26 19.06 -12.06
CA GLU A 396 1.24 19.99 -11.55
C GLU A 396 0.94 19.79 -10.06
N ASP A 397 1.19 18.60 -9.51
CA ASP A 397 0.89 18.24 -8.12
C ASP A 397 2.17 18.27 -7.27
N HIS A 398 2.73 19.47 -7.04
CA HIS A 398 4.02 19.61 -6.35
C HIS A 398 3.87 19.78 -4.83
N TYR A 399 3.02 20.68 -4.38
CA TYR A 399 2.87 21.00 -2.97
C TYR A 399 1.43 21.39 -2.63
N VAL A 400 1.15 21.52 -1.34
CA VAL A 400 -0.07 22.12 -0.80
C VAL A 400 0.29 23.34 0.05
N ASP A 401 -0.68 24.22 0.29
CA ASP A 401 -0.49 25.37 1.17
C ASP A 401 0.03 24.95 2.54
N ASP A 402 0.96 25.74 3.09
CA ASP A 402 1.53 25.52 4.42
C ASP A 402 0.45 25.57 5.52
N GLU A 403 -0.62 26.35 5.30
CA GLU A 403 -1.74 26.53 6.21
C GLU A 403 -3.06 26.01 5.62
N GLY A 404 -4.13 26.02 6.43
CA GLY A 404 -5.47 25.58 6.05
C GLY A 404 -5.77 24.13 6.41
N ASN A 405 -7.06 23.84 6.64
CA ASN A 405 -7.52 22.50 7.06
C ASN A 405 -7.99 21.62 5.89
N VAL A 406 -8.32 22.22 4.75
CA VAL A 406 -8.61 21.53 3.49
C VAL A 406 -7.66 22.13 2.46
N VAL A 407 -6.84 21.29 1.83
CA VAL A 407 -5.83 21.75 0.88
C VAL A 407 -5.83 20.89 -0.38
N PHE A 408 -5.40 21.50 -1.47
CA PHE A 408 -5.32 20.88 -2.79
C PHE A 408 -3.93 21.08 -3.37
N TYR A 409 -3.50 20.13 -4.19
CA TYR A 409 -2.23 20.20 -4.88
C TYR A 409 -2.15 21.42 -5.81
N LYS A 410 -1.02 22.12 -5.72
CA LYS A 410 -0.64 23.28 -6.52
C LYS A 410 0.64 23.01 -7.32
N SER A 411 0.74 23.72 -8.44
CA SER A 411 1.92 23.68 -9.29
C SER A 411 3.02 24.56 -8.71
N GLY A 412 4.24 24.06 -8.85
CA GLY A 412 5.48 24.77 -8.50
C GLY A 412 6.11 25.51 -9.66
N LYS A 413 5.47 25.50 -10.82
CA LYS A 413 5.81 26.37 -11.95
C LYS A 413 5.08 27.68 -11.72
N SER A 414 5.83 28.73 -11.41
CA SER A 414 5.35 30.12 -11.42
C SER A 414 5.33 30.66 -12.84
#